data_AF-A0A0D2N2F6-F1
#
_entry.id   AF-A0A0D2N2F6-F1
#
_cell.length_a   1.000
_cell.length_b   1.000
_cell.length_c   1.000
_cell.angle_alpha   90.00
_cell.angle_beta   90.00
_cell.angle_gamma   90.00
#
_symmetry.space_group_name_H-M   'P 1'
#
loop_
_entity.id
_entity.type
_entity.pdbx_description
1 polymer ?
#
loop_
_entity_poly.entity_id
_entity_poly.type
_entity_poly.pdbx_seq_one_letter_code
_entity_poly.pdbx_strand_id
1 'polypeptide(L)'
;MRAAYEAFRDGLGADSIAAAAGPDPDAGPSFYAWMYVGLYHEAHGDAASAKEAMLRAVRTRYAQQSGDYMADLARVHCKRRGWADA
;
A
#
# COMPACT_ATOMS: atom_id res chain seq x y z
N MET A 1 1.35 8.83 -6.63
CA MET A 1 2.69 9.01 -6.01
C MET A 1 3.76 8.73 -7.07
N ARG A 2 4.77 9.60 -7.22
CA ARG A 2 5.77 9.51 -8.30
C ARG A 2 6.63 8.24 -8.23
N ALA A 3 7.06 7.83 -7.03
CA ALA A 3 7.95 6.68 -6.88
C ALA A 3 7.31 5.36 -7.36
N ALA A 4 5.99 5.16 -7.17
CA ALA A 4 5.30 3.99 -7.73
C ALA A 4 5.35 3.95 -9.26
N TYR A 5 5.13 5.10 -9.92
CA TYR A 5 5.24 5.18 -11.38
C TYR A 5 6.65 4.86 -11.86
N GLU A 6 7.67 5.44 -11.21
CA GLU A 6 9.09 5.18 -11.54
C GLU A 6 9.47 3.72 -11.29
N ALA A 7 8.97 3.10 -10.22
CA ALA A 7 9.18 1.67 -9.95
C ALA A 7 8.66 0.78 -11.08
N PHE A 8 7.44 1.05 -11.57
CA PHE A 8 6.86 0.30 -12.69
C PHE A 8 7.52 0.63 -14.04
N ARG A 9 7.87 1.90 -14.29
CA ARG A 9 8.46 2.33 -15.56
C ARG A 9 9.91 1.89 -15.69
N ASP A 10 10.70 2.05 -14.64
CA ASP A 10 12.15 1.94 -14.66
C ASP A 10 12.65 0.64 -13.98
N GLY A 11 11.76 -0.16 -13.39
CA GLY A 11 12.11 -1.44 -12.76
C GLY A 11 12.83 -1.29 -11.41
N LEU A 12 12.63 -0.19 -10.69
CA LEU A 12 13.33 0.13 -9.43
C LEU A 12 12.87 -0.71 -8.22
N GLY A 13 11.85 -1.56 -8.39
CA GLY A 13 11.37 -2.46 -7.34
C GLY A 13 10.53 -1.78 -6.26
N ALA A 14 9.95 -2.59 -5.38
CA ALA A 14 9.02 -2.12 -4.34
C ALA A 14 9.70 -1.27 -3.26
N ASP A 15 10.99 -1.51 -2.98
CA ASP A 15 11.77 -0.74 -2.00
C ASP A 15 11.85 0.75 -2.34
N SER A 16 11.91 1.08 -3.63
CA SER A 16 11.89 2.47 -4.11
C SER A 16 10.57 3.18 -3.77
N ILE A 17 9.46 2.44 -3.73
CA ILE A 17 8.13 2.93 -3.32
C ILE A 17 8.08 3.07 -1.80
N ALA A 18 8.60 2.09 -1.07
CA ALA A 18 8.61 2.08 0.40
C ALA A 18 9.40 3.28 0.98
N ALA A 19 10.48 3.69 0.31
CA ALA A 19 11.25 4.87 0.68
C ALA A 19 10.41 6.18 0.70
N ALA A 20 9.27 6.22 0.00
CA ALA A 20 8.38 7.37 -0.02
C ALA A 20 7.42 7.46 1.19
N ALA A 21 7.41 6.47 2.09
CA ALA A 21 6.56 6.47 3.28
C ALA A 21 6.83 7.67 4.22
N GLY A 22 8.06 8.20 4.19
CA GLY A 22 8.49 9.24 5.11
C GLY A 22 8.67 8.71 6.54
N PRO A 23 8.97 9.60 7.51
CA PRO A 23 9.33 9.20 8.86
C PRO A 23 8.13 8.83 9.75
N ASP A 24 6.93 9.33 9.42
CA ASP A 24 5.72 9.07 10.22
C ASP A 24 4.97 7.86 9.64
N PRO A 25 4.97 6.70 10.34
CA PRO A 25 4.30 5.48 9.87
C PRO A 25 2.77 5.61 9.81
N ASP A 26 2.19 6.60 10.48
CA ASP A 26 0.74 6.78 10.59
C ASP A 26 0.18 7.82 9.61
N ALA A 27 1.05 8.56 8.92
CA ALA A 27 0.66 9.65 8.01
C ALA A 27 0.21 9.15 6.63
N GLY A 28 -0.43 10.05 5.87
CA GLY A 28 -0.86 9.79 4.49
C GLY A 28 0.24 9.28 3.56
N PRO A 29 1.47 9.84 3.55
CA PRO A 29 2.56 9.33 2.72
C PRO A 29 2.89 7.86 3.02
N SER A 30 2.89 7.46 4.29
CA SER A 30 3.06 6.07 4.71
C SER A 30 1.95 5.17 4.18
N PHE A 31 0.69 5.58 4.32
CA PHE A 31 -0.44 4.84 3.75
C PHE A 31 -0.26 4.61 2.24
N TYR A 32 -0.01 5.67 1.47
CA TYR A 32 0.12 5.57 0.02
C TYR A 32 1.33 4.74 -0.39
N ALA A 33 2.46 4.86 0.31
CA ALA A 33 3.64 4.05 0.05
C ALA A 33 3.35 2.57 0.22
N TRP A 34 2.82 2.14 1.36
CA TRP A 34 2.53 0.73 1.61
C TRP A 34 1.41 0.19 0.71
N MET A 35 0.41 1.01 0.38
CA MET A 35 -0.63 0.62 -0.57
C MET A 35 -0.02 0.33 -1.96
N TYR A 36 0.84 1.22 -2.47
CA TYR A 36 1.49 1.00 -3.76
C TYR A 36 2.53 -0.12 -3.75
N VAL A 37 3.25 -0.34 -2.65
CA VAL A 37 4.10 -1.53 -2.45
C VAL A 37 3.26 -2.80 -2.59
N GLY A 38 2.09 -2.85 -1.96
CA GLY A 38 1.17 -3.97 -2.07
C GLY A 38 0.74 -4.25 -3.51
N LEU A 39 0.29 -3.21 -4.22
CA LEU A 39 -0.10 -3.31 -5.63
C LEU A 39 1.06 -3.71 -6.54
N TYR A 40 2.28 -3.26 -6.23
CA TYR A 40 3.48 -3.62 -6.98
C TYR A 40 3.76 -5.13 -6.88
N HIS A 41 3.82 -5.67 -5.67
CA HIS A 41 4.03 -7.10 -5.47
C HIS A 41 2.93 -7.94 -6.11
N GLU A 42 1.69 -7.49 -6.01
CA GLU A 42 0.55 -8.19 -6.59
C GLU A 42 0.61 -8.24 -8.12
N ALA A 43 0.99 -7.12 -8.76
CA ALA A 43 1.21 -7.07 -10.21
C ALA A 43 2.35 -7.99 -10.66
N HIS A 44 3.30 -8.32 -9.77
CA HIS A 44 4.41 -9.23 -10.03
C HIS A 44 4.16 -10.67 -9.54
N GLY A 45 2.93 -10.99 -9.11
CA GLY A 45 2.55 -12.35 -8.70
C GLY A 45 2.96 -12.75 -7.27
N ASP A 46 3.53 -11.82 -6.49
CA ASP A 46 3.91 -12.06 -5.10
C ASP A 46 2.76 -11.69 -4.14
N ALA A 47 1.80 -12.61 -4.01
CA ALA A 47 0.62 -12.39 -3.18
C ALA A 47 0.93 -12.28 -1.68
N ALA A 48 2.04 -12.86 -1.20
CA ALA A 48 2.39 -12.85 0.21
C ALA A 48 2.87 -11.45 0.63
N SER A 49 3.83 -10.89 -0.10
CA SER A 49 4.33 -9.53 0.13
C SER A 49 3.25 -8.49 -0.14
N ALA A 50 2.39 -8.72 -1.15
CA ALA A 50 1.24 -7.86 -1.42
C ALA A 50 0.29 -7.75 -0.22
N LYS A 51 -0.07 -8.91 0.37
CA LYS A 51 -0.90 -8.98 1.57
C LYS A 51 -0.29 -8.20 2.72
N GLU A 52 0.98 -8.43 3.02
CA GLU A 52 1.67 -7.78 4.13
C GLU A 52 1.64 -6.25 4.00
N ALA A 53 2.04 -5.75 2.83
CA ALA A 53 2.09 -4.32 2.56
C ALA A 53 0.69 -3.67 2.56
N MET A 54 -0.31 -4.32 1.96
CA MET A 54 -1.68 -3.79 1.96
C MET A 54 -2.28 -3.74 3.37
N LEU A 55 -2.06 -4.79 4.18
CA LEU A 55 -2.49 -4.80 5.58
C LEU A 55 -1.78 -3.73 6.42
N ARG A 56 -0.50 -3.47 6.13
CA ARG A 56 0.23 -2.37 6.75
C ARG A 56 -0.38 -1.01 6.39
N ALA A 57 -0.72 -0.80 5.13
CA ALA A 57 -1.35 0.44 4.68
C ALA A 57 -2.69 0.70 5.39
N VAL A 58 -3.60 -0.27 5.38
CA VAL A 58 -4.93 -0.09 6.00
C VAL A 58 -4.88 0.06 7.52
N ARG A 59 -3.81 -0.37 8.19
CA ARG A 59 -3.61 -0.22 9.64
C ARG A 59 -3.10 1.15 10.07
N THR A 60 -2.63 1.98 9.15
CA THR A 60 -2.19 3.35 9.48
C THR A 60 -3.32 4.17 10.07
N ARG A 61 -3.01 5.07 11.01
CA ARG A 61 -4.01 5.99 11.57
C ARG A 61 -4.70 6.83 10.50
N TYR A 62 -3.94 7.30 9.51
CA TYR A 62 -4.49 7.99 8.34
C TYR A 62 -5.57 7.15 7.65
N ALA A 63 -5.32 5.88 7.37
CA ALA A 63 -6.31 5.03 6.72
C ALA A 63 -7.57 4.85 7.58
N GLN A 64 -7.41 4.72 8.89
CA GLN A 64 -8.51 4.48 9.83
C GLN A 64 -9.40 5.71 10.05
N GLN A 65 -8.88 6.93 9.90
CA GLN A 65 -9.57 8.14 10.37
C GLN A 65 -9.81 9.20 9.29
N SER A 66 -9.12 9.15 8.15
CA SER A 66 -9.16 10.23 7.15
C SER A 66 -10.49 10.34 6.39
N GLY A 67 -11.25 9.25 6.27
CA GLY A 67 -12.35 9.16 5.31
C GLY A 67 -11.89 9.21 3.85
N ASP A 68 -10.59 9.01 3.59
CA ASP A 68 -10.02 9.01 2.25
C ASP A 68 -10.53 7.80 1.45
N TYR A 69 -10.99 8.06 0.23
CA TYR A 69 -11.51 7.05 -0.69
C TYR A 69 -10.52 5.90 -0.93
N MET A 70 -9.22 6.20 -1.07
CA MET A 70 -8.20 5.19 -1.30
C MET A 70 -7.99 4.29 -0.08
N ALA A 71 -8.21 4.80 1.13
CA ALA A 71 -8.19 3.98 2.34
C ALA A 71 -9.35 2.98 2.36
N ASP A 72 -10.54 3.39 1.94
CA ASP A 72 -11.68 2.49 1.76
C ASP A 72 -11.45 1.47 0.64
N LEU A 73 -10.87 1.90 -0.48
CA LEU A 73 -10.51 1.01 -1.58
C LEU A 73 -9.53 -0.07 -1.10
N ALA A 74 -8.49 0.30 -0.36
CA ALA A 74 -7.52 -0.63 0.19
C ALA A 74 -8.18 -1.63 1.19
N ARG A 75 -9.13 -1.18 2.01
CA ARG A 75 -9.93 -2.06 2.87
C ARG A 75 -10.75 -3.05 2.07
N VAL A 76 -11.50 -2.58 1.06
CA VAL A 76 -12.30 -3.45 0.18
C VAL A 76 -11.40 -4.44 -0.55
N HIS A 77 -10.23 -4.00 -1.01
CA HIS A 77 -9.23 -4.86 -1.62
C HIS A 77 -8.84 -6.01 -0.67
N CYS A 78 -8.45 -5.71 0.58
CA CYS A 78 -8.15 -6.72 1.58
C CYS A 78 -9.31 -7.70 1.81
N LYS A 79 -10.56 -7.20 1.90
CA LYS A 79 -11.76 -8.05 2.07
C LYS A 79 -11.98 -8.97 0.88
N ARG A 80 -11.87 -8.45 -0.35
CA ARG A 80 -12.05 -9.23 -1.59
C ARG A 80 -10.99 -10.32 -1.75
N ARG A 81 -9.79 -10.09 -1.21
CA ARG A 81 -8.69 -11.06 -1.19
C ARG A 81 -8.73 -12.02 0.00
N GLY A 82 -9.65 -11.84 0.96
CA GLY A 82 -9.71 -12.65 2.19
C GLY A 82 -8.53 -12.40 3.14
N TRP A 83 -7.95 -11.20 3.11
CA TRP A 83 -6.77 -10.84 3.91
C TRP A 83 -7.09 -10.17 5.24
N ALA A 84 -8.26 -9.52 5.32
CA ALA A 84 -8.79 -8.93 6.53
C ALA A 84 -10.19 -9.46 6.75
N ASP A 85 -10.55 -9.67 8.02
CA ASP A 85 -11.90 -10.05 8.40
C ASP A 85 -12.88 -8.88 8.11
N ALA A 86 -14.15 -9.24 7.93
CA ALA A 86 -15.21 -8.33 7.50
C ALA A 86 -15.47 -7.17 8.47
#